data_AF-A0A0C2GGZ8-F1
#
_entry.id   AF-A0A0C2GGZ8-F1
#
_cell.length_a   1.000
_cell.length_b   1.000
_cell.length_c   1.000
_cell.angle_alpha   90.00
_cell.angle_beta   90.00
_cell.angle_gamma   90.00
#
_symmetry.space_group_name_H-M   'P 1'
#
loop_
_entity.id
_entity.type
_entity.pdbx_description
1 polymer ?
#
loop_
_entity_poly.entity_id
_entity_poly.type
_entity_poly.pdbx_seq_one_letter_code
_entity_poly.pdbx_strand_id
1 'polypeptide(L)'
;MHDGLGKIRRAIMPEKIVKGAVKPPKRGNMWQINEKELDGWALPFMGSDKSIVNRSQYYDAVTNGKRPVYVETYLRVSSLLWAALLAGWLTIFALLCQFKFTRGILQKYPDLCSFNMFKKSGPSEQQIAEASFVYWFFGYGYANHKPMGEQHDGKPDQRMVVTCKGPDAGYMATSACVLSAALAIIRDSQNLPHGGGVFTTASAFAKTNIYSYLESFGIKFQVESPQSHI
;
A
#
# COMPACT_ATOMS: atom_id res chain seq x y z
N MET A 1 17.17 0.24 -19.72
CA MET A 1 17.97 -0.57 -18.79
C MET A 1 17.16 -1.82 -18.47
N HIS A 2 17.61 -3.01 -18.85
CA HIS A 2 16.92 -4.25 -18.48
C HIS A 2 17.36 -4.59 -17.05
N ASP A 3 16.55 -4.23 -16.06
CA ASP A 3 16.87 -4.32 -14.62
C ASP A 3 17.04 -5.75 -14.07
N GLY A 4 16.86 -6.79 -14.90
CA GLY A 4 16.96 -8.20 -14.50
C GLY A 4 15.83 -8.72 -13.61
N LEU A 5 14.96 -7.83 -13.09
CA LEU A 5 13.96 -8.18 -12.08
C LEU A 5 12.95 -9.21 -12.59
N GLY A 6 12.62 -9.19 -13.87
CA GLY A 6 11.72 -10.16 -14.47
C GLY A 6 12.23 -11.61 -14.38
N LYS A 7 13.54 -11.83 -14.54
CA LYS A 7 14.15 -13.17 -14.40
C LYS A 7 14.13 -13.61 -12.94
N ILE A 8 14.53 -12.73 -12.03
CA ILE A 8 14.54 -13.00 -10.58
C ILE A 8 13.13 -13.33 -10.09
N ARG A 9 12.12 -12.55 -10.48
CA ARG A 9 10.72 -12.78 -10.10
C ARG A 9 10.24 -14.17 -10.53
N ARG A 10 10.57 -14.62 -11.74
CA ARG A 10 10.21 -15.98 -12.19
C ARG A 10 10.94 -17.08 -11.43
N ALA A 11 12.19 -16.84 -11.03
CA ALA A 11 12.95 -17.81 -10.25
C ALA A 11 12.40 -17.97 -8.81
N ILE A 12 11.97 -16.86 -8.17
CA ILE A 12 11.47 -16.90 -6.79
C ILE A 12 9.95 -17.08 -6.67
N MET A 13 9.21 -16.93 -7.77
CA MET A 13 7.77 -17.16 -7.86
C MET A 13 7.45 -18.02 -9.11
N PRO A 14 7.88 -19.30 -9.14
CA PRO A 14 7.74 -20.16 -10.31
C PRO A 14 6.28 -20.53 -10.61
N GLU A 15 5.45 -20.64 -9.57
CA GLU A 15 4.06 -21.07 -9.71
C GLU A 15 3.16 -20.02 -10.38
N LYS A 16 2.24 -20.49 -11.21
CA LYS A 16 1.25 -19.61 -11.84
C LYS A 16 0.06 -19.42 -10.90
N ILE A 17 -0.08 -18.23 -10.34
CA ILE A 17 -1.26 -17.86 -9.54
C ILE A 17 -2.39 -17.32 -10.43
N VAL A 18 -3.62 -17.79 -10.20
CA VAL A 18 -4.82 -17.38 -10.94
C VAL A 18 -5.66 -16.46 -10.07
N LYS A 19 -5.87 -15.21 -10.53
CA LYS A 19 -6.79 -14.25 -9.90
C LYS A 19 -8.22 -14.47 -10.41
N GLY A 20 -9.19 -13.82 -9.77
CA GLY A 20 -10.59 -13.87 -10.19
C GLY A 20 -10.80 -13.49 -11.67
N ALA A 21 -11.85 -14.00 -12.29
CA ALA A 21 -12.16 -13.74 -13.70
C ALA A 21 -12.42 -12.25 -14.00
N VAL A 22 -13.02 -11.53 -13.05
CA VAL A 22 -13.33 -10.09 -13.20
C VAL A 22 -12.16 -9.24 -12.75
N LYS A 23 -11.70 -8.37 -13.65
CA LYS A 23 -10.68 -7.35 -13.37
C LYS A 23 -11.33 -6.06 -12.86
N PRO A 24 -10.66 -5.31 -11.98
CA PRO A 24 -11.12 -3.98 -11.61
C PRO A 24 -11.15 -3.06 -12.85
N PRO A 25 -12.00 -2.01 -12.83
CA PRO A 25 -12.04 -1.02 -13.90
C PRO A 25 -10.66 -0.43 -14.17
N LYS A 26 -10.30 -0.26 -15.44
CA LYS A 26 -9.08 0.46 -15.80
C LYS A 26 -9.23 1.92 -15.37
N ARG A 27 -8.24 2.42 -14.65
CA ARG A 27 -8.14 3.83 -14.25
C ARG A 27 -7.04 4.51 -15.05
N GLY A 28 -7.26 5.78 -15.40
CA GLY A 28 -6.24 6.60 -16.05
C GLY A 28 -5.12 7.01 -15.09
N ASN A 29 -4.21 7.86 -15.54
CA ASN A 29 -3.16 8.41 -14.68
C ASN A 29 -3.67 9.47 -13.68
N MET A 30 -4.91 9.92 -13.85
CA MET A 30 -5.61 10.84 -12.95
C MET A 30 -7.11 10.69 -13.19
N TRP A 31 -7.92 10.53 -12.14
CA TRP A 31 -9.39 10.47 -12.23
C TRP A 31 -10.04 10.90 -10.90
N GLN A 32 -11.30 11.31 -10.96
CA GLN A 32 -12.08 11.63 -9.77
C GLN A 32 -12.51 10.35 -9.05
N ILE A 33 -12.38 10.33 -7.72
CA ILE A 33 -12.83 9.25 -6.86
C ILE A 33 -14.34 9.37 -6.70
N ASN A 34 -15.07 8.32 -7.09
CA ASN A 34 -16.53 8.26 -7.02
C ASN A 34 -17.01 7.31 -5.92
N GLU A 35 -16.28 7.28 -4.80
CA GLU A 35 -16.64 6.47 -3.63
C GLU A 35 -17.40 7.36 -2.65
N LYS A 36 -18.53 6.89 -2.11
CA LYS A 36 -19.38 7.71 -1.21
C LYS A 36 -18.64 8.17 0.06
N GLU A 37 -17.69 7.39 0.56
CA GLU A 37 -16.90 7.69 1.75
C GLU A 37 -15.66 8.56 1.45
N LEU A 38 -15.25 8.68 0.18
CA LEU A 38 -14.02 9.37 -0.19
C LEU A 38 -14.17 10.11 -1.52
N ASP A 39 -14.21 11.44 -1.44
CA ASP A 39 -14.11 12.33 -2.60
C ASP A 39 -12.66 12.79 -2.84
N GLY A 40 -12.39 13.29 -4.04
CA GLY A 40 -11.13 13.87 -4.46
C GLY A 40 -10.63 13.27 -5.75
N TRP A 41 -9.33 13.42 -5.99
CA TRP A 41 -8.66 12.96 -7.21
C TRP A 41 -7.64 11.89 -6.87
N ALA A 42 -7.62 10.82 -7.64
CA ALA A 42 -6.67 9.74 -7.47
C ALA A 42 -5.56 9.80 -8.52
N LEU A 43 -4.33 9.58 -8.06
CA LEU A 43 -3.14 9.39 -8.86
C LEU A 43 -2.57 8.00 -8.60
N PRO A 44 -1.97 7.31 -9.58
CA PRO A 44 -1.25 6.05 -9.35
C PRO A 44 -0.19 6.21 -8.26
N PHE A 45 -0.24 5.36 -7.23
CA PHE A 45 0.81 5.31 -6.22
C PHE A 45 1.96 4.43 -6.73
N MET A 46 3.09 5.06 -7.04
CA MET A 46 4.28 4.41 -7.62
C MET A 46 5.21 3.78 -6.56
N GLY A 47 4.68 3.46 -5.39
CA GLY A 47 5.43 2.89 -4.27
C GLY A 47 5.55 1.35 -4.32
N SER A 48 6.03 0.78 -3.22
CA SER A 48 6.29 -0.65 -3.09
C SER A 48 5.05 -1.49 -2.75
N ASP A 49 3.95 -0.87 -2.31
CA ASP A 49 2.73 -1.52 -1.82
C ASP A 49 2.25 -2.63 -2.77
N LYS A 50 2.02 -2.31 -4.04
CA LYS A 50 1.57 -3.28 -5.05
C LYS A 50 2.55 -4.44 -5.21
N SER A 51 3.86 -4.19 -5.13
CA SER A 51 4.88 -5.24 -5.23
C SER A 51 4.86 -6.16 -4.01
N ILE A 52 4.79 -5.60 -2.80
CA ILE A 52 4.74 -6.36 -1.55
C ILE A 52 3.46 -7.18 -1.49
N VAL A 53 2.30 -6.58 -1.78
CA VAL A 53 1.01 -7.28 -1.78
C VAL A 53 0.98 -8.42 -2.79
N ASN A 54 1.49 -8.23 -4.02
CA ASN A 54 1.54 -9.34 -4.99
C ASN A 54 2.45 -10.48 -4.52
N ARG A 55 3.59 -10.20 -3.88
CA ARG A 55 4.48 -11.23 -3.34
C ARG A 55 3.84 -11.96 -2.14
N SER A 56 3.15 -11.24 -1.26
CA SER A 56 2.39 -11.84 -0.16
C SER A 56 1.28 -12.76 -0.68
N GLN A 57 0.52 -12.30 -1.68
CA GLN A 57 -0.54 -13.10 -2.31
C GLN A 57 -0.01 -14.33 -3.03
N TYR A 58 1.19 -14.27 -3.61
CA TYR A 58 1.84 -15.44 -4.16
C TYR A 58 2.10 -16.49 -3.08
N TYR A 59 2.73 -16.10 -1.97
CA TYR A 59 2.98 -16.99 -0.85
C TYR A 59 1.68 -17.60 -0.30
N ASP A 60 0.65 -16.77 -0.14
CA ASP A 60 -0.67 -17.21 0.34
C ASP A 60 -1.38 -18.17 -0.62
N ALA A 61 -1.28 -17.95 -1.93
CA ALA A 61 -1.86 -18.83 -2.93
C ALA A 61 -1.17 -20.20 -2.96
N VAL A 62 0.17 -20.22 -2.93
CA VAL A 62 0.96 -21.45 -3.05
C VAL A 62 1.01 -22.24 -1.74
N THR A 63 1.16 -21.55 -0.61
CA THR A 63 1.40 -22.18 0.70
C THR A 63 0.11 -22.38 1.49
N ASN A 64 -0.81 -21.40 1.42
CA ASN A 64 -2.00 -21.36 2.27
C ASN A 64 -3.30 -21.63 1.50
N GLY A 65 -3.24 -21.89 0.19
CA GLY A 65 -4.43 -22.14 -0.64
C GLY A 65 -5.41 -20.96 -0.69
N LYS A 66 -4.93 -19.73 -0.46
CA LYS A 66 -5.78 -18.53 -0.47
C LYS A 66 -5.87 -17.92 -1.86
N ARG A 67 -7.09 -17.59 -2.30
CA ARG A 67 -7.32 -16.96 -3.60
C ARG A 67 -6.70 -15.56 -3.65
N PRO A 68 -5.84 -15.26 -4.65
CA PRO A 68 -5.33 -13.92 -4.86
C PRO A 68 -6.38 -13.01 -5.49
N VAL A 69 -6.33 -11.74 -5.14
CA VAL A 69 -7.18 -10.64 -5.63
C VAL A 69 -6.39 -9.63 -6.47
N TYR A 70 -7.12 -8.84 -7.25
CA TYR A 70 -6.57 -7.65 -7.87
C TYR A 70 -6.43 -6.55 -6.83
N VAL A 71 -5.28 -5.90 -6.80
CA VAL A 71 -5.00 -4.78 -5.90
C VAL A 71 -4.38 -3.67 -6.73
N GLU A 72 -4.97 -2.49 -6.60
CA GLU A 72 -4.49 -1.25 -7.16
C GLU A 72 -4.39 -0.21 -6.04
N THR A 73 -3.32 0.57 -6.05
CA THR A 73 -2.97 1.50 -4.99
C THR A 73 -2.86 2.91 -5.55
N TYR A 74 -3.50 3.85 -4.88
CA TYR A 74 -3.68 5.20 -5.38
C TYR A 74 -3.44 6.23 -4.29
N LEU A 75 -2.83 7.37 -4.66
CA LEU A 75 -2.72 8.54 -3.82
C LEU A 75 -3.96 9.41 -4.03
N ARG A 76 -4.65 9.76 -2.94
CA ARG A 76 -5.75 10.72 -2.97
C ARG A 76 -5.24 12.15 -2.79
N VAL A 77 -5.71 13.06 -3.64
CA VAL A 77 -5.46 14.50 -3.61
C VAL A 77 -6.79 15.24 -3.55
N SER A 78 -6.84 16.39 -2.91
CA SER A 78 -8.10 17.10 -2.62
C SER A 78 -8.82 17.64 -3.86
N SER A 79 -8.09 18.09 -4.89
CA SER A 79 -8.68 18.68 -6.09
C SER A 79 -7.89 18.39 -7.36
N LEU A 80 -8.52 18.60 -8.52
CA LEU A 80 -7.89 18.44 -9.83
C LEU A 80 -6.67 19.35 -9.99
N LEU A 81 -6.81 20.61 -9.54
CA LEU A 81 -5.72 21.59 -9.62
C LEU A 81 -4.50 21.11 -8.83
N TRP A 82 -4.70 20.67 -7.58
CA TRP A 82 -3.61 20.15 -6.75
C TRP A 82 -3.03 18.86 -7.31
N ALA A 83 -3.86 17.97 -7.87
CA ALA A 83 -3.39 16.75 -8.52
C ALA A 83 -2.51 17.07 -9.74
N ALA A 84 -2.92 18.03 -10.57
CA ALA A 84 -2.17 18.48 -11.74
C ALA A 84 -0.84 19.16 -11.35
N LEU A 85 -0.85 20.03 -10.34
CA LEU A 85 0.36 20.67 -9.82
C LEU A 85 1.33 19.64 -9.24
N LEU A 86 0.83 18.68 -8.47
CA LEU A 86 1.65 17.62 -7.90
C LEU A 86 2.24 16.72 -8.99
N ALA A 87 1.45 16.30 -9.97
CA ALA A 87 1.92 15.50 -11.10
C ALA A 87 2.98 16.23 -11.93
N GLY A 88 2.77 17.53 -12.20
CA GLY A 88 3.74 18.39 -12.88
C GLY A 88 5.04 18.52 -12.09
N TRP A 89 4.95 18.80 -10.78
CA TRP A 89 6.12 18.91 -9.91
C TRP A 89 6.90 17.59 -9.83
N LEU A 90 6.24 16.44 -9.64
CA LEU A 90 6.88 15.13 -9.63
C LEU A 90 7.55 14.79 -10.96
N THR A 91 6.94 15.18 -12.09
CA THR A 91 7.52 14.96 -13.43
C THR A 91 8.80 15.79 -13.60
N ILE A 92 8.75 17.09 -13.27
CA ILE A 92 9.93 17.97 -13.32
C ILE A 92 11.01 17.44 -12.37
N PHE A 93 10.65 17.07 -11.15
CA PHE A 93 11.58 16.49 -10.18
C PHE A 93 12.27 15.23 -10.72
N ALA A 94 11.50 14.30 -11.30
CA ALA A 94 12.03 13.06 -11.87
C ALA A 94 13.00 13.32 -13.03
N LEU A 95 12.69 14.30 -13.89
CA LEU A 95 13.57 14.75 -14.98
C LEU A 95 14.87 15.36 -14.43
N LEU A 96 14.77 16.27 -13.46
CA LEU A 96 15.92 16.90 -12.83
C LEU A 96 16.78 15.89 -12.06
N CYS A 97 16.22 14.78 -11.56
CA CYS A 97 17.02 13.72 -10.94
C CYS A 97 17.93 12.99 -11.93
N GLN A 98 17.62 12.97 -13.24
CA GLN A 98 18.41 12.23 -14.23
C GLN A 98 19.79 12.85 -14.44
N PHE A 99 19.92 14.17 -14.36
CA PHE A 99 21.20 14.87 -14.62
C PHE A 99 21.98 15.09 -13.31
N LYS A 100 23.28 14.77 -13.32
CA LYS A 100 24.16 14.87 -12.14
C LYS A 100 24.17 16.28 -11.54
N PHE A 101 24.22 17.31 -12.39
CA PHE A 101 24.25 18.71 -11.97
C PHE A 101 22.97 19.13 -11.23
N THR A 102 21.80 18.92 -11.85
CA THR A 102 20.51 19.28 -11.25
C THR A 102 20.18 18.43 -10.03
N ARG A 103 20.57 17.15 -10.01
CA ARG A 103 20.49 16.31 -8.80
C ARG A 103 21.29 16.88 -7.63
N GLY A 104 22.48 17.42 -7.90
CA GLY A 104 23.27 18.13 -6.89
C GLY A 104 22.56 19.36 -6.33
N ILE A 105 21.84 20.11 -7.16
CA ILE A 105 21.01 21.25 -6.73
C ILE A 105 19.86 20.77 -5.85
N LEU A 106 19.09 19.76 -6.30
CA LEU A 106 17.97 19.19 -5.53
C LEU A 106 18.40 18.73 -4.13
N GLN A 107 19.57 18.11 -4.01
CA GLN A 107 20.12 17.65 -2.73
C GLN A 107 20.61 18.81 -1.86
N LYS A 108 21.20 19.86 -2.46
CA LYS A 108 21.74 21.00 -1.72
C LYS A 108 20.65 21.94 -1.23
N TYR A 109 19.54 22.06 -1.97
CA TYR A 109 18.44 23.01 -1.69
C TYR A 109 17.06 22.33 -1.71
N PRO A 110 16.82 21.29 -0.90
CA PRO A 110 15.53 20.58 -0.87
C PRO A 110 14.38 21.53 -0.52
N ASP A 111 14.62 22.51 0.35
CA ASP A 111 13.64 23.51 0.78
C ASP A 111 13.16 24.36 -0.40
N LEU A 112 14.09 24.89 -1.21
CA LEU A 112 13.74 25.69 -2.39
C LEU A 112 13.07 24.84 -3.48
N CYS A 113 13.61 23.65 -3.76
CA CYS A 113 13.12 22.78 -4.82
C CYS A 113 11.75 22.15 -4.50
N SER A 114 11.35 22.13 -3.23
CA SER A 114 10.06 21.66 -2.76
C SER A 114 9.11 22.75 -2.31
N PHE A 115 9.43 24.03 -2.56
CA PHE A 115 8.59 25.16 -2.12
C PHE A 115 8.33 25.15 -0.61
N ASN A 116 9.37 24.84 0.18
CA ASN A 116 9.35 24.69 1.64
C ASN A 116 8.47 23.54 2.17
N MET A 117 7.97 22.65 1.31
CA MET A 117 7.26 21.44 1.75
C MET A 117 8.19 20.48 2.50
N PHE A 118 9.45 20.37 2.06
CA PHE A 118 10.49 19.62 2.76
C PHE A 118 11.53 20.58 3.29
N LYS A 119 12.01 20.31 4.51
CA LYS A 119 13.08 21.09 5.15
C LYS A 119 14.22 20.19 5.55
N LYS A 120 15.47 20.67 5.47
CA LYS A 120 16.63 19.94 6.01
C LYS A 120 16.51 19.61 7.50
N SER A 121 15.87 20.49 8.28
CA SER A 121 15.61 20.26 9.71
C SER A 121 14.59 19.16 9.98
N GLY A 122 13.88 18.69 8.94
CA GLY A 122 12.67 17.89 9.11
C GLY A 122 11.48 18.73 9.60
N PRO A 123 10.33 18.07 9.87
CA PRO A 123 9.17 18.71 10.49
C PRO A 123 9.43 19.03 11.96
N SER A 124 8.71 20.02 12.50
CA SER A 124 8.71 20.28 13.94
C SER A 124 7.96 19.20 14.72
N GLU A 125 8.22 19.11 16.03
CA GLU A 125 7.47 18.21 16.92
C GLU A 125 5.97 18.45 16.85
N GLN A 126 5.54 19.71 16.76
CA GLN A 126 4.13 20.06 16.59
C GLN A 126 3.55 19.52 15.28
N GLN A 127 4.28 19.67 14.16
CA GLN A 127 3.84 19.13 12.87
C GLN A 127 3.71 17.60 12.92
N ILE A 128 4.62 16.91 13.60
CA ILE A 128 4.55 15.46 13.81
C ILE A 128 3.34 15.09 14.68
N ALA A 129 3.10 15.85 15.76
CA ALA A 129 2.01 15.59 16.69
C ALA A 129 0.61 15.81 16.08
N GLU A 130 0.48 16.79 15.17
CA GLU A 130 -0.78 17.14 14.51
C GLU A 130 -1.03 16.34 13.23
N ALA A 131 0.01 15.74 12.65
CA ALA A 131 -0.11 14.93 11.45
C ALA A 131 -0.69 13.54 11.76
N SER A 132 -1.42 13.02 10.77
CA SER A 132 -1.99 11.67 10.78
C SER A 132 -2.06 11.11 9.36
N PHE A 133 -2.26 9.80 9.25
CA PHE A 133 -2.56 9.17 7.96
C PHE A 133 -3.87 8.39 8.03
N VAL A 134 -4.47 8.22 6.84
CA VAL A 134 -5.56 7.28 6.63
C VAL A 134 -5.33 6.53 5.32
N TYR A 135 -5.26 5.21 5.39
CA TYR A 135 -5.45 4.33 4.24
C TYR A 135 -6.92 3.94 4.13
N TRP A 136 -7.47 4.07 2.93
CA TRP A 136 -8.81 3.58 2.60
C TRP A 136 -8.70 2.32 1.76
N PHE A 137 -9.42 1.28 2.16
CA PHE A 137 -9.51 0.01 1.47
C PHE A 137 -10.96 -0.18 0.99
N PHE A 138 -11.13 -0.19 -0.33
CA PHE A 138 -12.41 -0.48 -0.98
C PHE A 138 -12.38 -1.91 -1.53
N GLY A 139 -13.06 -2.81 -0.84
CA GLY A 139 -13.17 -4.21 -1.23
C GLY A 139 -14.43 -4.46 -2.05
N TYR A 140 -14.26 -5.13 -3.19
CA TYR A 140 -15.35 -5.57 -4.07
C TYR A 140 -15.25 -7.08 -4.26
N GLY A 141 -16.32 -7.80 -3.93
CA GLY A 141 -16.33 -9.27 -3.90
C GLY A 141 -17.70 -9.87 -4.16
N TYR A 142 -17.85 -11.15 -3.79
CA TYR A 142 -19.05 -11.93 -4.05
C TYR A 142 -19.66 -12.44 -2.74
N ALA A 143 -20.99 -12.49 -2.65
CA ALA A 143 -21.69 -13.00 -1.47
C ALA A 143 -21.45 -14.49 -1.24
N ASN A 144 -21.40 -15.27 -2.32
CA ASN A 144 -21.15 -16.69 -2.26
C ASN A 144 -19.65 -17.00 -2.22
N HIS A 145 -19.25 -17.87 -1.30
CA HIS A 145 -17.90 -18.39 -1.26
C HIS A 145 -17.72 -19.51 -2.29
N LYS A 146 -16.61 -19.50 -3.04
CA LYS A 146 -16.23 -20.58 -3.96
C LYS A 146 -14.80 -21.07 -3.67
N PRO A 147 -14.54 -22.39 -3.74
CA PRO A 147 -13.20 -22.96 -3.63
C PRO A 147 -12.22 -22.35 -4.65
N MET A 148 -10.92 -22.33 -4.36
CA MET A 148 -9.89 -21.66 -5.16
C MET A 148 -9.87 -22.07 -6.65
N GLY A 149 -10.22 -23.32 -6.96
CA GLY A 149 -10.24 -23.85 -8.34
C GLY A 149 -11.42 -23.36 -9.19
N GLU A 150 -12.46 -22.82 -8.57
CA GLU A 150 -13.66 -22.34 -9.28
C GLU A 150 -13.58 -20.84 -9.56
N GLN A 151 -14.37 -20.35 -10.51
CA GLN A 151 -14.50 -18.92 -10.77
C GLN A 151 -15.91 -18.45 -10.46
N HIS A 152 -16.02 -17.20 -10.02
CA HIS A 152 -17.30 -16.53 -9.92
C HIS A 152 -17.75 -16.06 -11.29
N ASP A 153 -19.03 -16.23 -11.57
CA ASP A 153 -19.67 -15.73 -12.78
C ASP A 153 -20.23 -14.33 -12.51
N GLY A 154 -20.25 -13.48 -13.53
CA GLY A 154 -20.76 -12.11 -13.40
C GLY A 154 -19.85 -11.18 -12.58
N LYS A 155 -20.35 -9.96 -12.36
CA LYS A 155 -19.62 -8.90 -11.64
C LYS A 155 -19.76 -9.10 -10.11
N PRO A 156 -18.79 -8.62 -9.30
CA PRO A 156 -18.92 -8.54 -7.85
C PRO A 156 -20.25 -7.91 -7.43
N ASP A 157 -20.90 -8.47 -6.42
CA ASP A 157 -22.20 -8.05 -5.88
C ASP A 157 -22.12 -7.60 -4.41
N GLN A 158 -20.92 -7.62 -3.81
CA GLN A 158 -20.65 -7.22 -2.44
C GLN A 158 -19.56 -6.16 -2.34
N ARG A 159 -19.71 -5.25 -1.39
CA ARG A 159 -18.73 -4.21 -1.08
C ARG A 159 -18.49 -4.10 0.41
N MET A 160 -17.25 -3.79 0.78
CA MET A 160 -16.85 -3.48 2.15
C MET A 160 -15.83 -2.35 2.14
N VAL A 161 -15.93 -1.44 3.11
CA VAL A 161 -14.96 -0.35 3.26
C VAL A 161 -14.28 -0.43 4.61
N VAL A 162 -12.96 -0.43 4.58
CA VAL A 162 -12.11 -0.50 5.76
C VAL A 162 -11.13 0.65 5.73
N THR A 163 -10.78 1.20 6.88
CA THR A 163 -9.69 2.17 7.02
C THR A 163 -8.56 1.60 7.86
N CYS A 164 -7.36 2.12 7.63
CA CYS A 164 -6.26 2.05 8.57
C CYS A 164 -5.83 3.48 8.91
N LYS A 165 -6.00 3.88 10.17
CA LYS A 165 -5.73 5.23 10.66
C LYS A 165 -4.57 5.19 11.64
N GLY A 166 -3.73 6.21 11.65
CA GLY A 166 -2.63 6.30 12.60
C GLY A 166 -2.07 7.72 12.73
N PRO A 167 -1.03 7.88 13.57
CA PRO A 167 -0.34 9.16 13.75
C PRO A 167 0.44 9.52 12.48
N ASP A 168 1.31 10.52 12.52
CA ASP A 168 2.18 10.88 11.40
C ASP A 168 2.79 9.64 10.70
N ALA A 169 2.69 9.63 9.36
CA ALA A 169 3.12 8.50 8.53
C ALA A 169 4.64 8.30 8.54
N GLY A 170 5.41 9.38 8.60
CA GLY A 170 6.85 9.36 8.36
C GLY A 170 7.67 8.88 9.55
N TYR A 171 7.33 9.36 10.76
CA TYR A 171 8.13 9.19 11.97
C TYR A 171 7.43 8.25 12.95
N MET A 172 6.25 8.64 13.44
CA MET A 172 5.56 7.90 14.50
C MET A 172 5.06 6.55 14.00
N ALA A 173 4.30 6.54 12.90
CA ALA A 173 3.73 5.33 12.36
C ALA A 173 4.80 4.35 11.84
N THR A 174 5.83 4.86 11.17
CA THR A 174 6.92 4.00 10.67
C THR A 174 7.70 3.37 11.81
N SER A 175 8.03 4.12 12.87
CA SER A 175 8.67 3.59 14.08
C SER A 175 7.78 2.55 14.77
N ALA A 176 6.48 2.84 14.89
CA ALA A 176 5.49 1.92 15.45
C ALA A 176 5.40 0.61 14.66
N CYS A 177 5.43 0.64 13.33
CA CYS A 177 5.44 -0.55 12.48
C CYS A 177 6.69 -1.42 12.75
N VAL A 178 7.87 -0.81 12.89
CA VAL A 178 9.11 -1.52 13.18
C VAL A 178 9.06 -2.16 14.57
N LEU A 179 8.62 -1.42 15.59
CA LEU A 179 8.46 -1.94 16.95
C LEU A 179 7.43 -3.08 17.01
N SER A 180 6.31 -2.93 16.30
CA SER A 180 5.27 -3.96 16.22
C SER A 180 5.80 -5.24 15.57
N ALA A 181 6.60 -5.11 14.51
CA ALA A 181 7.28 -6.25 13.89
C ALA A 181 8.28 -6.92 14.86
N ALA A 182 9.06 -6.14 15.60
CA ALA A 182 9.99 -6.68 16.60
C ALA A 182 9.24 -7.43 17.72
N LEU A 183 8.13 -6.87 18.21
CA LEU A 183 7.27 -7.52 19.19
C LEU A 183 6.67 -8.82 18.66
N ALA A 184 6.18 -8.84 17.42
CA ALA A 184 5.68 -10.05 16.79
C ALA A 184 6.77 -11.13 16.66
N ILE A 185 8.00 -10.74 16.32
CA ILE A 185 9.12 -11.69 16.23
C ILE A 185 9.45 -12.29 17.60
N ILE A 186 9.50 -11.47 18.65
CA ILE A 186 9.95 -11.89 19.98
C ILE A 186 8.84 -12.66 20.72
N ARG A 187 7.60 -12.17 20.68
CA ARG A 187 6.49 -12.68 21.51
C ARG A 187 5.66 -13.74 20.80
N ASP A 188 5.61 -13.70 19.48
CA ASP A 188 4.80 -14.63 18.68
C ASP A 188 5.69 -15.55 17.83
N SER A 189 6.92 -15.82 18.28
CA SER A 189 7.94 -16.60 17.55
C SER A 189 7.43 -17.95 17.03
N GLN A 190 6.59 -18.63 17.81
CA GLN A 190 5.93 -19.89 17.46
C GLN A 190 4.95 -19.80 16.28
N ASN A 191 4.46 -18.59 15.98
CA ASN A 191 3.50 -18.32 14.90
C ASN A 191 4.16 -17.80 13.62
N LEU A 192 5.48 -17.59 13.63
CA LEU A 192 6.23 -17.19 12.45
C LEU A 192 6.36 -18.37 11.46
N PRO A 193 6.52 -18.10 10.16
CA PRO A 193 6.82 -19.13 9.18
C PRO A 193 8.04 -19.96 9.59
N HIS A 194 7.90 -21.28 9.48
CA HIS A 194 9.01 -22.21 9.71
C HIS A 194 9.95 -22.25 8.50
N GLY A 195 11.23 -22.50 8.76
CA GLY A 195 12.28 -22.45 7.76
C GLY A 195 12.87 -21.04 7.61
N GLY A 196 14.19 -20.95 7.41
CA GLY A 196 14.86 -19.68 7.16
C GLY A 196 14.43 -19.10 5.80
N GLY A 197 14.53 -17.77 5.66
CA GLY A 197 14.24 -17.12 4.38
C GLY A 197 13.87 -15.65 4.50
N VAL A 198 13.37 -15.10 3.39
CA VAL A 198 12.92 -13.71 3.29
C VAL A 198 11.43 -13.68 3.03
N PHE A 199 10.67 -13.21 4.02
CA PHE A 199 9.21 -13.12 3.98
C PHE A 199 8.76 -11.67 3.84
N THR A 200 7.61 -11.45 3.21
CA THR A 200 6.91 -10.17 3.33
C THR A 200 6.26 -10.08 4.71
N THR A 201 5.94 -8.88 5.17
CA THR A 201 5.29 -8.66 6.46
C THR A 201 3.97 -9.42 6.59
N ALA A 202 3.15 -9.46 5.54
CA ALA A 202 1.92 -10.24 5.55
C ALA A 202 2.20 -11.74 5.67
N SER A 203 3.16 -12.29 4.91
CA SER A 203 3.50 -13.71 5.03
C SER A 203 4.13 -14.08 6.38
N ALA A 204 4.95 -13.19 6.95
CA ALA A 204 5.62 -13.39 8.23
C ALA A 204 4.68 -13.27 9.42
N PHE A 205 3.78 -12.28 9.39
CA PHE A 205 3.03 -11.86 10.56
C PHE A 205 1.53 -12.19 10.52
N ALA A 206 1.03 -12.80 9.43
CA ALA A 206 -0.41 -13.12 9.28
C ALA A 206 -1.00 -13.97 10.41
N LYS A 207 -0.19 -14.76 11.11
CA LYS A 207 -0.63 -15.62 12.24
C LYS A 207 -0.19 -15.07 13.61
N THR A 208 0.33 -13.86 13.66
CA THR A 208 0.84 -13.20 14.88
C THR A 208 -0.16 -12.16 15.40
N ASN A 209 0.12 -11.59 16.57
CA ASN A 209 -0.65 -10.50 17.18
C ASN A 209 -0.25 -9.11 16.65
N ILE A 210 0.30 -9.03 15.44
CA ILE A 210 0.82 -7.78 14.84
C ILE A 210 -0.19 -6.63 14.86
N TYR A 211 -1.47 -6.90 14.62
CA TYR A 211 -2.52 -5.88 14.66
C TYR A 211 -2.74 -5.30 16.05
N SER A 212 -2.64 -6.12 17.11
CA SER A 212 -2.73 -5.64 18.49
C SER A 212 -1.53 -4.78 18.88
N TYR A 213 -0.32 -5.14 18.40
CA TYR A 213 0.86 -4.30 18.62
C TYR A 213 0.74 -2.97 17.87
N LEU A 214 0.33 -2.98 16.60
CA LEU A 214 0.07 -1.77 15.83
C LEU A 214 -0.96 -0.87 16.52
N GLU A 215 -2.05 -1.46 17.03
CA GLU A 215 -3.09 -0.73 17.76
C GLU A 215 -2.56 -0.09 19.04
N SER A 216 -1.66 -0.77 19.77
CA SER A 216 -1.03 -0.21 20.98
C SER A 216 -0.19 1.05 20.70
N PHE A 217 0.25 1.24 19.46
CA PHE A 217 0.94 2.44 18.98
C PHE A 217 0.03 3.41 18.21
N GLY A 218 -1.30 3.21 18.26
CA GLY A 218 -2.28 4.08 17.63
C GLY A 218 -2.54 3.83 16.16
N ILE A 219 -2.04 2.73 15.57
CA ILE A 219 -2.38 2.32 14.20
C ILE A 219 -3.55 1.34 14.23
N LYS A 220 -4.72 1.77 13.78
CA LYS A 220 -5.98 1.04 13.95
C LYS A 220 -6.64 0.73 12.62
N PHE A 221 -7.10 -0.50 12.48
CA PHE A 221 -7.90 -0.96 11.35
C PHE A 221 -9.38 -0.98 11.74
N GLN A 222 -10.24 -0.37 10.94
CA GLN A 222 -11.66 -0.21 11.27
C GLN A 222 -12.55 -0.45 10.06
N VAL A 223 -13.69 -1.11 10.26
CA VAL A 223 -14.73 -1.25 9.24
C VAL A 223 -15.56 0.02 9.24
N GLU A 224 -15.58 0.74 8.11
CA GLU A 224 -16.38 1.97 7.94
C GLU A 224 -17.78 1.64 7.38
N SER A 225 -17.82 0.76 6.38
CA SER A 225 -19.05 0.24 5.80
C SER A 225 -18.98 -1.28 5.84
N PRO A 226 -19.87 -1.97 6.58
CA PRO A 226 -19.91 -3.42 6.60
C PRO A 226 -20.22 -3.97 5.21
N GLN A 227 -20.05 -5.28 5.06
CA GLN A 227 -20.40 -5.96 3.82
C GLN A 227 -21.86 -5.68 3.43
N SER A 228 -22.04 -5.05 2.26
CA SER A 228 -23.35 -4.70 1.71
C SER A 228 -23.42 -5.04 0.23
N HIS A 229 -24.64 -5.19 -0.28
CA HIS A 229 -24.85 -5.24 -1.72
C HIS A 229 -24.41 -3.92 -2.37
N ILE A 230 -23.80 -4.02 -3.56
CA ILE A 230 -23.35 -2.88 -4.39
C ILE A 230 -24.54 -2.22 -5.08
#